data_AF-A0A7K1GQ07-F1
#
_entry.id   AF-A0A7K1GQ07-F1
#
_cell.length_a   1.000
_cell.length_b   1.000
_cell.length_c   1.000
_cell.angle_alpha   90.00
_cell.angle_beta   90.00
_cell.angle_gamma   90.00
#
_symmetry.space_group_name_H-M   'P 1'
#
loop_
_entity.id
_entity.type
_entity.pdbx_description
1 polymer ?
#
loop_
_entity_poly.entity_id
_entity_poly.type
_entity_poly.pdbx_seq_one_letter_code
_entity_poly.pdbx_strand_id
1 'polypeptide(L)'
;MITKLFPKFLILFLIAYTPVWSQYDMNIHGGGQAIFNSYNDLKNGLTENRQITVQFKGSKKVNTPKKWKLTVRLLDDFYEGNYSVAAEMASLRINLQGGSNDYLAGSIIGRELPLSKFQESVIIETTAPISQTKPHKFSFDLAIKGGTHLLTIPNGTYTSTYEFTLYDTSSGMDRLLTRQTSSFGTARFQINYNGNYGNQLAELRNGASEFVFNFDTPAQRAQGMTIAIDNALYIKSYQGHQVMVKTADNLMYNTDMTHSLPVSLLKLKTTFNTIETGNQSDARLVQTYGPISLSTQEQTIAAFPKWSQSISYNLELSIPPGLKELQQASGRYETYLYFVIVPN
;
A
#
# COMPACT_ATOMS: atom_id res chain seq x y z
N MET A 1 -42.35 -63.41 45.15
CA MET A 1 -41.08 -62.68 45.02
C MET A 1 -40.37 -63.26 43.79
N ILE A 2 -40.59 -62.66 42.62
CA ILE A 2 -40.07 -63.15 41.32
C ILE A 2 -39.16 -62.05 40.78
N THR A 3 -37.85 -62.31 40.78
CA THR A 3 -36.81 -61.44 40.22
C THR A 3 -36.68 -61.70 38.72
N LYS A 4 -37.07 -60.72 37.90
CA LYS A 4 -36.85 -60.73 36.44
C LYS A 4 -35.45 -60.15 36.14
N LEU A 5 -34.59 -60.95 35.52
CA LEU A 5 -33.36 -60.50 34.87
C LEU A 5 -33.69 -59.72 33.59
N PHE A 6 -33.12 -58.52 33.44
CA PHE A 6 -33.07 -57.78 32.18
C PHE A 6 -31.84 -58.19 31.36
N PRO A 7 -31.94 -58.44 30.05
CA PRO A 7 -30.78 -58.63 29.19
C PRO A 7 -30.17 -57.28 28.81
N LYS A 8 -28.86 -57.14 29.00
CA LYS A 8 -28.06 -56.00 28.51
C LYS A 8 -27.85 -56.14 26.99
N PHE A 9 -28.45 -55.26 26.20
CA PHE A 9 -28.09 -55.08 24.79
C PHE A 9 -26.78 -54.27 24.71
N LEU A 10 -25.72 -54.91 24.24
CA LEU A 10 -24.47 -54.27 23.86
C LEU A 10 -24.61 -53.82 22.40
N ILE A 11 -24.83 -52.52 22.15
CA ILE A 11 -24.84 -51.95 20.81
C ILE A 11 -23.38 -51.65 20.41
N LEU A 12 -22.84 -52.47 19.50
CA LEU A 12 -21.52 -52.29 18.91
C LEU A 12 -21.62 -51.25 17.78
N PHE A 13 -21.19 -50.01 18.03
CA PHE A 13 -21.13 -48.95 17.03
C PHE A 13 -19.88 -49.15 16.15
N LEU A 14 -20.03 -49.80 14.99
CA LEU A 14 -19.00 -49.87 13.96
C LEU A 14 -18.90 -48.50 13.26
N ILE A 15 -17.96 -47.67 13.71
CA ILE A 15 -17.58 -46.45 13.00
C ILE A 15 -16.76 -46.88 11.79
N ALA A 16 -17.39 -46.97 10.62
CA ALA A 16 -16.70 -47.17 9.36
C ALA A 16 -15.86 -45.92 9.05
N TYR A 17 -14.56 -46.01 9.32
CA TYR A 17 -13.58 -44.99 8.97
C TYR A 17 -13.32 -45.10 7.46
N THR A 18 -14.10 -44.41 6.63
CA THR A 18 -13.74 -44.24 5.22
C THR A 18 -12.68 -43.15 5.13
N PRO A 19 -11.41 -43.45 4.79
CA PRO A 19 -10.46 -42.39 4.51
C PRO A 19 -11.01 -41.54 3.36
N VAL A 20 -11.16 -40.24 3.58
CA VAL A 20 -11.47 -39.29 2.50
C VAL A 20 -10.14 -39.03 1.78
N TRP A 21 -9.92 -39.73 0.67
CA TRP A 21 -8.74 -39.49 -0.16
C TRP A 21 -8.94 -38.15 -0.88
N SER A 22 -8.00 -37.22 -0.71
CA SER A 22 -8.02 -35.99 -1.50
C SER A 22 -7.97 -36.33 -2.99
N GLN A 23 -8.97 -35.84 -3.75
CA GLN A 23 -9.08 -36.10 -5.18
C GLN A 23 -8.06 -35.29 -6.00
N TYR A 24 -7.52 -34.21 -5.41
CA TYR A 24 -6.56 -33.31 -6.03
C TYR A 24 -5.49 -32.92 -5.01
N ASP A 25 -4.23 -33.08 -5.38
CA ASP A 25 -3.12 -32.60 -4.58
C ASP A 25 -2.83 -31.15 -4.98
N MET A 26 -2.87 -30.22 -4.01
CA MET A 26 -2.40 -28.85 -4.17
C MET A 26 -1.31 -28.57 -3.15
N ASN A 27 -0.15 -28.12 -3.63
CA ASN A 27 0.99 -27.72 -2.83
C ASN A 27 1.30 -26.25 -3.11
N ILE A 28 1.62 -25.52 -2.04
CA ILE A 28 1.97 -24.11 -2.10
C ILE A 28 3.38 -23.95 -1.53
N HIS A 29 4.25 -23.30 -2.29
CA HIS A 29 5.63 -23.04 -1.92
C HIS A 29 5.86 -21.52 -1.88
N GLY A 30 6.26 -21.02 -0.72
CA GLY A 30 6.68 -19.63 -0.56
C GLY A 30 8.04 -19.34 -1.18
N GLY A 31 8.21 -18.12 -1.68
CA GLY A 31 9.45 -17.57 -2.20
C GLY A 31 10.02 -16.50 -1.27
N GLY A 32 10.66 -15.49 -1.88
CA GLY A 32 11.24 -14.35 -1.19
C GLY A 32 10.20 -13.35 -0.67
N GLN A 33 10.65 -12.12 -0.44
CA GLN A 33 9.81 -11.01 0.00
C GLN A 33 10.36 -9.69 -0.52
N ALA A 34 9.47 -8.75 -0.82
CA ALA A 34 9.88 -7.39 -1.15
C ALA A 34 10.48 -6.74 0.11
N ILE A 35 11.64 -6.10 -0.02
CA ILE A 35 12.30 -5.38 1.08
C ILE A 35 12.40 -3.90 0.71
N PHE A 36 11.63 -3.09 1.42
CA PHE A 36 11.59 -1.64 1.27
C PHE A 36 12.72 -1.01 2.09
N ASN A 37 13.76 -0.51 1.41
CA ASN A 37 14.95 0.04 2.06
C ASN A 37 15.12 1.55 1.83
N SER A 38 14.28 2.16 0.98
CA SER A 38 14.35 3.58 0.66
C SER A 38 12.98 4.26 0.70
N TYR A 39 12.99 5.60 0.82
CA TYR A 39 11.79 6.41 0.66
C TYR A 39 11.09 6.18 -0.69
N ASN A 40 11.89 6.03 -1.77
CA ASN A 40 11.35 5.82 -3.10
C ASN A 40 10.64 4.46 -3.23
N ASP A 41 11.14 3.43 -2.56
CA ASP A 41 10.47 2.13 -2.48
C ASP A 41 9.12 2.28 -1.78
N LEU A 42 9.09 2.93 -0.60
CA LEU A 42 7.85 3.11 0.18
C LEU A 42 6.82 3.96 -0.58
N LYS A 43 7.29 4.95 -1.33
CA LYS A 43 6.45 5.83 -2.14
C LYS A 43 5.86 5.13 -3.35
N ASN A 44 6.65 4.36 -4.10
CA ASN A 44 6.22 3.81 -5.40
C ASN A 44 5.75 2.35 -5.30
N GLY A 45 6.13 1.62 -4.26
CA GLY A 45 5.87 0.20 -4.13
C GLY A 45 7.04 -0.64 -4.64
N LEU A 46 6.97 -1.94 -4.36
CA LEU A 46 7.93 -2.93 -4.85
C LEU A 46 7.21 -4.21 -5.28
N THR A 47 7.85 -4.96 -6.17
CA THR A 47 7.39 -6.28 -6.60
C THR A 47 8.45 -7.32 -6.26
N GLU A 48 8.04 -8.35 -5.54
CA GLU A 48 8.84 -9.56 -5.36
C GLU A 48 8.50 -10.57 -6.44
N ASN A 49 9.50 -10.94 -7.22
CA ASN A 49 9.32 -11.90 -8.31
C ASN A 49 9.22 -13.33 -7.77
N ARG A 50 8.30 -14.13 -8.31
CA ARG A 50 8.10 -15.54 -7.92
C ARG A 50 7.91 -15.74 -6.41
N GLN A 51 7.20 -14.80 -5.78
CA GLN A 51 6.90 -14.78 -4.36
C GLN A 51 6.06 -15.99 -3.90
N ILE A 52 5.16 -16.49 -4.76
CA ILE A 52 4.41 -17.73 -4.53
C ILE A 52 4.63 -18.69 -5.67
N THR A 53 4.58 -19.99 -5.39
CA THR A 53 4.35 -21.02 -6.40
C THR A 53 3.25 -21.96 -5.96
N VAL A 54 2.27 -22.16 -6.83
CA VAL A 54 1.18 -23.12 -6.64
C VAL A 54 1.38 -24.28 -7.61
N GLN A 55 1.30 -25.49 -7.07
CA GLN A 55 1.43 -26.72 -7.83
C GLN A 55 0.24 -27.63 -7.57
N PHE A 56 -0.42 -28.13 -8.62
CA PHE A 56 -1.51 -29.09 -8.44
C PHE A 56 -1.59 -30.15 -9.54
N LYS A 57 -2.20 -31.29 -9.21
CA LYS A 57 -2.49 -32.40 -10.13
C LYS A 57 -3.71 -33.18 -9.68
N GLY A 58 -4.34 -33.92 -10.59
CA GLY A 58 -5.39 -34.88 -10.25
C GLY A 58 -4.82 -36.19 -9.70
N SER A 59 -5.52 -36.80 -8.75
CA SER A 59 -5.18 -38.15 -8.25
C SER A 59 -5.47 -39.23 -9.31
N LYS A 60 -4.69 -40.32 -9.28
CA LYS A 60 -4.92 -41.47 -10.16
C LYS A 60 -6.35 -41.99 -9.92
N LYS A 61 -7.16 -42.12 -10.99
CA LYS A 61 -8.58 -42.56 -11.01
C LYS A 61 -9.65 -41.49 -10.78
N VAL A 62 -9.32 -40.20 -10.79
CA VAL A 62 -10.30 -39.10 -10.72
C VAL A 62 -10.59 -38.55 -12.12
N ASN A 63 -11.86 -38.37 -12.48
CA ASN A 63 -12.22 -37.66 -13.72
C ASN A 63 -11.66 -36.24 -13.69
N THR A 64 -10.78 -35.92 -14.62
CA THR A 64 -10.15 -34.59 -14.65
C THR A 64 -11.09 -33.57 -15.30
N PRO A 65 -11.24 -32.38 -14.70
CA PRO A 65 -12.08 -31.34 -15.27
C PRO A 65 -11.51 -30.91 -16.62
N LYS A 66 -12.41 -30.66 -17.59
CA LYS A 66 -12.07 -30.15 -18.93
C LYS A 66 -11.89 -28.64 -18.92
N LYS A 67 -12.52 -27.94 -17.98
CA LYS A 67 -12.31 -26.52 -17.69
C LYS A 67 -12.15 -26.33 -16.20
N TRP A 68 -11.23 -25.48 -15.81
CA TRP A 68 -11.00 -25.18 -14.40
C TRP A 68 -10.56 -23.74 -14.24
N LYS A 69 -10.75 -23.24 -13.01
CA LYS A 69 -10.18 -21.96 -12.59
C LYS A 69 -9.50 -22.09 -11.23
N LEU A 70 -8.41 -21.35 -11.10
CA LEU A 70 -7.69 -21.14 -9.85
C LEU A 70 -8.03 -19.74 -9.36
N THR A 71 -8.45 -19.64 -8.10
CA THR A 71 -8.69 -18.38 -7.42
C THR A 71 -7.71 -18.19 -6.27
N VAL A 72 -7.55 -16.96 -5.84
CA VAL A 72 -6.72 -16.59 -4.70
C VAL A 72 -7.37 -15.48 -3.89
N ARG A 73 -7.18 -15.53 -2.58
CA ARG A 73 -7.41 -14.42 -1.65
C ARG A 73 -6.35 -14.42 -0.56
N LEU A 74 -6.31 -13.35 0.23
CA LEU A 74 -5.66 -13.39 1.53
C LEU A 74 -6.69 -13.80 2.59
N LEU A 75 -6.24 -14.42 3.67
CA LEU A 75 -7.12 -14.67 4.83
C LEU A 75 -7.34 -13.42 5.67
N ASP A 76 -6.34 -12.53 5.69
CA ASP A 76 -6.27 -11.35 6.54
C ASP A 76 -5.45 -10.24 5.87
N ASP A 77 -5.44 -9.05 6.47
CA ASP A 77 -4.48 -7.98 6.15
C ASP A 77 -3.04 -8.42 6.47
N PHE A 78 -2.05 -7.65 6.03
CA PHE A 78 -0.66 -7.87 6.43
C PHE A 78 -0.42 -7.22 7.80
N TYR A 79 -0.03 -8.01 8.80
CA TYR A 79 0.17 -7.54 10.16
C TYR A 79 1.63 -7.59 10.59
N GLU A 80 2.02 -6.60 11.40
CA GLU A 80 3.21 -6.58 12.23
C GLU A 80 2.86 -5.94 13.58
N GLY A 81 2.75 -6.75 14.63
CA GLY A 81 2.24 -6.28 15.93
C GLY A 81 0.85 -5.65 15.82
N ASN A 82 0.73 -4.37 16.20
CA ASN A 82 -0.52 -3.61 16.15
C ASN A 82 -0.71 -2.82 14.84
N TYR A 83 0.25 -2.91 13.91
CA TYR A 83 0.19 -2.21 12.64
C TYR A 83 -0.31 -3.16 11.55
N SER A 84 -1.03 -2.61 10.58
CA SER A 84 -1.58 -3.38 9.48
C SER A 84 -1.52 -2.63 8.16
N VAL A 85 -1.37 -3.39 7.08
CA VAL A 85 -1.52 -2.93 5.70
C VAL A 85 -2.63 -3.74 5.06
N ALA A 86 -3.65 -3.05 4.54
CA ALA A 86 -4.81 -3.67 3.95
C ALA A 86 -4.42 -4.64 2.81
N ALA A 87 -5.11 -5.78 2.72
CA ALA A 87 -4.93 -6.76 1.66
C ALA A 87 -4.98 -6.13 0.24
N GLU A 88 -5.84 -5.13 0.05
CA GLU A 88 -6.08 -4.42 -1.21
C GLU A 88 -4.90 -3.54 -1.68
N MET A 89 -3.92 -3.32 -0.80
CA MET A 89 -2.64 -2.68 -1.13
C MET A 89 -1.66 -3.65 -1.81
N ALA A 90 -2.01 -4.93 -1.90
CA ALA A 90 -1.21 -5.94 -2.59
C ALA A 90 -1.91 -6.45 -3.87
N SER A 91 -1.12 -6.89 -4.83
CA SER A 91 -1.60 -7.57 -6.02
C SER A 91 -0.73 -8.78 -6.38
N LEU A 92 -1.34 -9.79 -6.99
CA LEU A 92 -0.63 -10.93 -7.58
C LEU A 92 -0.66 -10.86 -9.10
N ARG A 93 0.46 -11.21 -9.71
CA ARG A 93 0.59 -11.36 -11.17
C ARG A 93 1.26 -12.69 -11.49
N ILE A 94 0.79 -13.38 -12.52
CA ILE A 94 1.50 -14.59 -12.96
C ILE A 94 2.90 -14.26 -13.50
N ASN A 95 3.89 -15.05 -13.08
CA ASN A 95 5.24 -14.96 -13.59
C ASN A 95 5.39 -15.91 -14.78
N LEU A 96 5.29 -15.39 -16.01
CA LEU A 96 5.38 -16.19 -17.23
C LEU A 96 6.79 -16.74 -17.52
N GLN A 97 7.81 -16.29 -16.78
CA GLN A 97 9.17 -16.79 -16.87
C GLN A 97 9.44 -17.98 -15.92
N GLY A 98 8.45 -18.44 -15.15
CA GLY A 98 8.54 -19.59 -14.26
C GLY A 98 7.32 -20.50 -14.36
N GLY A 99 7.53 -21.82 -14.32
CA GLY A 99 6.44 -22.80 -14.28
C GLY A 99 6.14 -23.49 -15.61
N SER A 100 5.02 -24.23 -15.64
CA SER A 100 4.55 -24.99 -16.82
C SER A 100 3.56 -24.16 -17.62
N ASN A 101 4.07 -23.09 -18.25
CA ASN A 101 3.22 -22.11 -18.95
C ASN A 101 2.69 -22.59 -20.30
N ASP A 102 3.19 -23.73 -20.81
CA ASP A 102 2.70 -24.38 -22.03
C ASP A 102 1.20 -24.74 -21.94
N TYR A 103 0.67 -24.92 -20.73
CA TYR A 103 -0.75 -25.21 -20.48
C TYR A 103 -1.64 -23.96 -20.46
N LEU A 104 -1.06 -22.76 -20.61
CA LEU A 104 -1.79 -21.49 -20.58
C LEU A 104 -2.27 -21.00 -21.95
N ALA A 105 -2.03 -21.77 -23.01
CA ALA A 105 -2.52 -21.42 -24.35
C ALA A 105 -4.07 -21.34 -24.34
N GLY A 106 -4.62 -20.15 -24.62
CA GLY A 106 -6.06 -19.89 -24.60
C GLY A 106 -6.66 -19.65 -23.21
N SER A 107 -5.83 -19.52 -22.17
CA SER A 107 -6.27 -19.19 -20.81
C SER A 107 -6.55 -17.70 -20.64
N ILE A 108 -7.51 -17.37 -19.78
CA ILE A 108 -7.72 -16.03 -19.26
C ILE A 108 -6.85 -15.88 -18.02
N ILE A 109 -5.97 -14.88 -18.02
CA ILE A 109 -4.99 -14.62 -16.98
C ILE A 109 -5.21 -13.22 -16.42
N GLY A 110 -5.32 -13.10 -15.10
CA GLY A 110 -5.30 -11.80 -14.44
C GLY A 110 -3.96 -11.10 -14.64
N ARG A 111 -3.95 -9.91 -15.25
CA ARG A 111 -2.73 -9.16 -15.56
C ARG A 111 -2.05 -8.55 -14.34
N GLU A 112 -2.85 -8.22 -13.32
CA GLU A 112 -2.43 -7.82 -11.99
C GLU A 112 -3.70 -7.80 -11.13
N LEU A 113 -3.83 -8.76 -10.22
CA LEU A 113 -5.07 -8.94 -9.46
C LEU A 113 -4.91 -8.37 -8.06
N PRO A 114 -5.68 -7.34 -7.69
CA PRO A 114 -5.69 -6.88 -6.31
C PRO A 114 -6.14 -8.02 -5.40
N LEU A 115 -5.39 -8.22 -4.32
CA LEU A 115 -5.77 -9.18 -3.30
C LEU A 115 -6.89 -8.59 -2.44
N SER A 116 -7.70 -9.47 -1.86
CA SER A 116 -8.70 -9.10 -0.88
C SER A 116 -8.76 -10.17 0.20
N LYS A 117 -9.19 -9.79 1.40
CA LYS A 117 -9.55 -10.73 2.47
C LYS A 117 -11.02 -11.18 2.40
N PHE A 118 -11.85 -10.44 1.66
CA PHE A 118 -13.29 -10.67 1.60
C PHE A 118 -13.71 -11.55 0.42
N GLN A 119 -13.03 -11.44 -0.72
CA GLN A 119 -13.44 -12.10 -1.96
C GLN A 119 -12.28 -12.83 -2.63
N GLU A 120 -12.59 -13.98 -3.25
CA GLU A 120 -11.67 -14.72 -4.10
C GLU A 120 -11.56 -14.06 -5.48
N SER A 121 -10.35 -13.85 -5.97
CA SER A 121 -10.08 -13.35 -7.32
C SER A 121 -9.65 -14.49 -8.24
N VAL A 122 -10.21 -14.56 -9.45
CA VAL A 122 -9.83 -15.55 -10.47
C VAL A 122 -8.47 -15.18 -11.04
N ILE A 123 -7.45 -16.02 -10.79
CA ILE A 123 -6.08 -15.78 -11.26
C ILE A 123 -5.73 -16.48 -12.55
N ILE A 124 -6.28 -17.67 -12.75
CA ILE A 124 -6.15 -18.44 -13.98
C ILE A 124 -7.50 -19.08 -14.25
N GLU A 125 -7.99 -18.96 -15.48
CA GLU A 125 -9.08 -19.77 -16.00
C GLU A 125 -8.65 -20.40 -17.33
N THR A 126 -8.87 -21.69 -17.50
CA THR A 126 -8.41 -22.41 -18.68
C THR A 126 -9.36 -23.52 -19.13
N THR A 127 -9.25 -23.85 -20.41
CA THR A 127 -9.88 -25.00 -21.04
C THR A 127 -8.93 -26.18 -21.22
N ALA A 128 -7.69 -26.08 -20.73
CA ALA A 128 -6.75 -27.19 -20.71
C ALA A 128 -7.10 -28.14 -19.55
N PRO A 129 -7.24 -29.47 -19.78
CA PRO A 129 -7.61 -30.39 -18.73
C PRO A 129 -6.50 -30.50 -17.65
N ILE A 130 -6.91 -30.80 -16.41
CA ILE A 130 -5.93 -31.11 -15.36
C ILE A 130 -5.24 -32.44 -15.70
N SER A 131 -3.91 -32.49 -15.56
CA SER A 131 -3.13 -33.72 -15.76
C SER A 131 -3.08 -34.56 -14.48
N GLN A 132 -3.14 -35.88 -14.64
CA GLN A 132 -2.96 -36.86 -13.55
C GLN A 132 -1.48 -37.28 -13.37
N THR A 133 -0.64 -37.02 -14.37
CA THR A 133 0.74 -37.53 -14.43
C THR A 133 1.78 -36.44 -14.24
N LYS A 134 1.49 -35.22 -14.72
CA LYS A 134 2.38 -34.05 -14.62
C LYS A 134 1.68 -32.96 -13.81
N PRO A 135 2.31 -32.40 -12.78
CA PRO A 135 1.73 -31.29 -12.06
C PRO A 135 1.72 -30.01 -12.90
N HIS A 136 0.63 -29.27 -12.79
CA HIS A 136 0.57 -27.86 -13.21
C HIS A 136 1.29 -27.05 -12.15
N LYS A 137 2.26 -26.22 -12.56
CA LYS A 137 3.07 -25.39 -11.67
C LYS A 137 3.04 -23.95 -12.17
N PHE A 138 2.55 -23.03 -11.35
CA PHE A 138 2.48 -21.61 -11.65
C PHE A 138 3.18 -20.80 -10.56
N SER A 139 4.03 -19.87 -10.96
CA SER A 139 4.67 -18.92 -10.06
C SER A 139 4.01 -17.54 -10.19
N PHE A 140 3.92 -16.81 -9.08
CA PHE A 140 3.28 -15.50 -9.01
C PHE A 140 4.21 -14.48 -8.37
N ASP A 141 4.27 -13.29 -8.97
CA ASP A 141 4.89 -12.11 -8.38
C ASP A 141 3.92 -11.45 -7.42
N LEU A 142 4.42 -10.95 -6.29
CA LEU A 142 3.65 -10.14 -5.34
C LEU A 142 4.10 -8.69 -5.48
N ALA A 143 3.18 -7.81 -5.86
CA ALA A 143 3.41 -6.37 -5.83
C ALA A 143 2.70 -5.77 -4.61
N ILE A 144 3.43 -4.93 -3.87
CA ILE A 144 2.89 -4.11 -2.79
C ILE A 144 2.90 -2.67 -3.28
N LYS A 145 1.73 -2.03 -3.30
CA LYS A 145 1.56 -0.64 -3.71
C LYS A 145 2.28 0.27 -2.72
N GLY A 146 2.99 1.26 -3.25
CA GLY A 146 3.54 2.33 -2.43
C GLY A 146 2.47 3.32 -1.99
N GLY A 147 2.83 4.19 -1.05
CA GLY A 147 2.01 5.32 -0.66
C GLY A 147 2.11 5.67 0.82
N THR A 148 1.24 6.58 1.24
CA THR A 148 1.20 7.09 2.63
C THR A 148 1.06 5.98 3.66
N HIS A 149 0.30 4.93 3.37
CA HIS A 149 0.10 3.80 4.27
C HIS A 149 1.40 3.06 4.65
N LEU A 150 2.43 3.06 3.79
CA LEU A 150 3.75 2.50 4.11
C LEU A 150 4.67 3.51 4.82
N LEU A 151 4.41 4.81 4.65
CA LEU A 151 5.20 5.90 5.26
C LEU A 151 4.81 6.18 6.72
N THR A 152 3.65 5.69 7.17
CA THR A 152 3.10 5.97 8.51
C THR A 152 3.19 4.79 9.48
N ILE A 153 3.73 3.66 9.06
CA ILE A 153 3.86 2.44 9.86
C ILE A 153 5.35 2.12 10.07
N PRO A 154 5.77 1.49 11.16
CA PRO A 154 7.18 1.28 11.47
C PRO A 154 7.83 0.19 10.61
N ASN A 155 9.17 0.12 10.69
CA ASN A 155 9.94 -1.02 10.20
C ASN A 155 9.44 -2.34 10.82
N GLY A 156 9.48 -3.40 10.03
CA GLY A 156 8.99 -4.72 10.45
C GLY A 156 8.71 -5.64 9.27
N THR A 157 8.33 -6.89 9.56
CA THR A 157 7.91 -7.85 8.53
C THR A 157 6.41 -8.04 8.60
N TYR A 158 5.70 -7.47 7.63
CA TYR A 158 4.25 -7.51 7.56
C TYR A 158 3.82 -8.80 6.87
N THR A 159 3.03 -9.61 7.56
CA THR A 159 2.72 -10.99 7.15
C THR A 159 1.23 -11.26 7.03
N SER A 160 0.87 -12.11 6.07
CA SER A 160 -0.47 -12.65 5.85
C SER A 160 -0.36 -14.09 5.31
N THR A 161 -1.51 -14.68 4.96
CA THR A 161 -1.64 -16.05 4.46
C THR A 161 -2.48 -16.05 3.19
N TYR A 162 -1.97 -16.71 2.14
CA TYR A 162 -2.75 -16.96 0.93
C TYR A 162 -3.70 -18.13 1.13
N GLU A 163 -4.88 -18.03 0.53
CA GLU A 163 -5.78 -19.16 0.28
C GLU A 163 -5.99 -19.29 -1.22
N PHE A 164 -5.62 -20.45 -1.77
CA PHE A 164 -5.88 -20.79 -3.16
C PHE A 164 -7.01 -21.80 -3.23
N THR A 165 -7.95 -21.57 -4.15
CA THR A 165 -9.07 -22.47 -4.39
C THR A 165 -9.11 -22.89 -5.86
N LEU A 166 -9.24 -24.19 -6.10
CA LEU A 166 -9.34 -24.76 -7.44
C LEU A 166 -10.77 -25.26 -7.68
N TYR A 167 -11.36 -24.82 -8.78
CA TYR A 167 -12.72 -25.19 -9.18
C TYR A 167 -12.74 -25.91 -10.52
N ASP A 168 -13.64 -26.88 -10.66
CA ASP A 168 -14.12 -27.40 -11.94
C ASP A 168 -15.22 -26.47 -12.46
N THR A 169 -15.05 -26.00 -13.69
CA THR A 169 -16.01 -25.13 -14.38
C THR A 169 -16.55 -25.77 -15.66
N SER A 170 -16.33 -27.09 -15.84
CA SER A 170 -16.68 -27.83 -17.06
C SER A 170 -18.18 -27.81 -17.38
N SER A 171 -19.04 -27.71 -16.36
CA SER A 171 -20.50 -27.64 -16.49
C SER A 171 -21.03 -26.21 -16.66
N GLY A 172 -20.17 -25.19 -16.60
CA GLY A 172 -20.58 -23.78 -16.53
C GLY A 172 -20.93 -23.28 -15.12
N MET A 173 -20.82 -24.13 -14.09
CA MET A 173 -20.93 -23.75 -12.68
C MET A 173 -19.63 -24.07 -11.94
N ASP A 174 -19.32 -23.29 -10.90
CA ASP A 174 -18.16 -23.53 -10.05
C ASP A 174 -18.40 -24.71 -9.11
N ARG A 175 -17.61 -25.77 -9.26
CA ARG A 175 -17.57 -26.88 -8.31
C ARG A 175 -16.20 -26.94 -7.65
N LEU A 176 -16.16 -26.78 -6.33
CA LEU A 176 -14.93 -26.86 -5.54
C LEU A 176 -14.25 -28.23 -5.73
N LEU A 177 -12.96 -28.22 -6.07
CA LEU A 177 -12.12 -29.41 -6.14
C LEU A 177 -11.20 -29.53 -4.94
N THR A 178 -10.49 -28.44 -4.62
CA THR A 178 -9.62 -28.37 -3.46
C THR A 178 -9.38 -26.91 -3.07
N ARG A 179 -9.05 -26.69 -1.80
CA ARG A 179 -8.69 -25.40 -1.22
C ARG A 179 -7.50 -25.63 -0.30
N GLN A 180 -6.48 -24.81 -0.44
CA GLN A 180 -5.26 -24.93 0.36
C GLN A 180 -4.78 -23.55 0.79
N THR A 181 -4.38 -23.44 2.05
CA THR A 181 -3.73 -22.25 2.59
C THR A 181 -2.22 -22.41 2.55
N SER A 182 -1.49 -21.33 2.29
CA SER A 182 -0.04 -21.31 2.49
C SER A 182 0.31 -21.42 3.98
N SER A 183 1.57 -21.73 4.31
CA SER A 183 2.05 -21.55 5.68
C SER A 183 1.91 -20.10 6.12
N PHE A 184 1.69 -19.86 7.41
CA PHE A 184 1.63 -18.52 7.97
C PHE A 184 2.89 -17.72 7.63
N GLY A 185 2.73 -16.45 7.26
CA GLY A 185 3.83 -15.58 6.86
C GLY A 185 4.38 -15.85 5.47
N THR A 186 3.71 -16.67 4.66
CA THR A 186 4.11 -16.83 3.26
C THR A 186 3.83 -15.56 2.47
N ALA A 187 2.66 -14.92 2.61
CA ALA A 187 2.42 -13.61 2.00
C ALA A 187 3.10 -12.55 2.87
N ARG A 188 4.18 -11.93 2.39
CA ARG A 188 4.93 -10.98 3.23
C ARG A 188 5.75 -9.97 2.44
N PHE A 189 6.00 -8.86 3.10
CA PHE A 189 7.00 -7.87 2.73
C PHE A 189 7.66 -7.33 3.99
N GLN A 190 8.84 -6.73 3.83
CA GLN A 190 9.59 -6.15 4.94
C GLN A 190 9.84 -4.67 4.69
N ILE A 191 9.58 -3.87 5.70
CA ILE A 191 10.04 -2.49 5.77
C ILE A 191 11.31 -2.47 6.62
N ASN A 192 12.42 -2.09 6.00
CA ASN A 192 13.71 -1.92 6.63
C ASN A 192 14.34 -0.60 6.17
N TYR A 193 13.59 0.48 6.34
CA TYR A 193 14.05 1.80 5.97
C TYR A 193 14.67 2.44 7.21
N ASN A 194 15.97 2.74 7.19
CA ASN A 194 16.65 3.51 8.26
C ASN A 194 15.90 4.80 8.58
N GLY A 195 15.20 5.32 7.57
CA GLY A 195 14.33 6.46 7.67
C GLY A 195 13.24 6.37 8.73
N ASN A 196 12.72 5.17 9.00
CA ASN A 196 11.43 4.94 9.61
C ASN A 196 11.55 4.42 11.05
N TYR A 197 11.60 5.36 12.00
CA TYR A 197 11.68 5.06 13.44
C TYR A 197 10.29 4.97 14.12
N GLY A 198 9.20 5.10 13.37
CA GLY A 198 7.81 4.98 13.87
C GLY A 198 7.31 6.12 14.77
N ASN A 199 8.14 7.12 15.07
CA ASN A 199 7.83 8.23 15.97
C ASN A 199 8.33 9.60 15.46
N GLN A 200 8.67 9.66 14.18
CA GLN A 200 8.92 10.92 13.47
C GLN A 200 7.62 11.66 13.27
N LEU A 201 7.69 12.99 13.23
CA LEU A 201 6.49 13.83 13.18
C LEU A 201 6.75 15.06 12.33
N ALA A 202 5.89 15.28 11.33
CA ALA A 202 5.71 16.58 10.70
C ALA A 202 4.36 17.12 11.15
N GLU A 203 4.37 18.25 11.85
CA GLU A 203 3.17 18.84 12.46
C GLU A 203 3.07 20.31 12.07
N LEU A 204 1.88 20.72 11.63
CA LEU A 204 1.55 22.13 11.43
C LEU A 204 1.01 22.71 12.73
N ARG A 205 1.56 23.87 13.13
CA ARG A 205 1.26 24.55 14.40
C ARG A 205 0.82 25.99 14.13
N ASN A 206 0.32 26.67 15.18
CA ASN A 206 -0.05 28.09 15.13
C ASN A 206 -1.02 28.49 14.01
N GLY A 207 -1.97 27.61 13.68
CA GLY A 207 -2.94 27.85 12.61
C GLY A 207 -2.42 27.58 11.19
N ALA A 208 -1.19 27.07 11.04
CA ALA A 208 -0.62 26.70 9.74
C ALA A 208 -1.28 25.49 9.07
N SER A 209 -2.34 24.92 9.66
CA SER A 209 -3.19 23.92 9.02
C SER A 209 -4.02 24.50 7.87
N GLU A 210 -4.17 25.83 7.80
CA GLU A 210 -4.99 26.49 6.80
C GLU A 210 -4.35 27.82 6.35
N PHE A 211 -4.14 27.97 5.04
CA PHE A 211 -3.70 29.21 4.42
C PHE A 211 -4.81 29.70 3.48
N VAL A 212 -5.49 30.78 3.86
CA VAL A 212 -6.69 31.25 3.15
C VAL A 212 -6.36 32.45 2.26
N PHE A 213 -6.41 32.22 0.94
CA PHE A 213 -6.29 33.29 -0.06
C PHE A 213 -7.68 33.72 -0.55
N ASN A 214 -8.07 34.95 -0.21
CA ASN A 214 -9.35 35.54 -0.61
C ASN A 214 -9.11 36.70 -1.59
N PHE A 215 -9.66 36.58 -2.80
CA PHE A 215 -9.55 37.58 -3.87
C PHE A 215 -10.85 38.37 -4.03
N ASP A 216 -11.31 39.00 -2.96
CA ASP A 216 -12.60 39.71 -2.92
C ASP A 216 -12.54 41.08 -3.61
N THR A 217 -11.36 41.70 -3.65
CA THR A 217 -11.17 43.06 -4.18
C THR A 217 -10.21 43.11 -5.37
N PRO A 218 -10.39 44.09 -6.30
CA PRO A 218 -9.42 44.33 -7.37
C PRO A 218 -8.00 44.62 -6.85
N ALA A 219 -7.87 45.26 -5.69
CA ALA A 219 -6.58 45.57 -5.08
C ALA A 219 -5.80 44.30 -4.70
N GLN A 220 -6.47 43.31 -4.09
CA GLN A 220 -5.87 42.01 -3.75
C GLN A 220 -5.40 41.26 -5.00
N ARG A 221 -6.16 41.31 -6.11
CA ARG A 221 -5.74 40.73 -7.39
C ARG A 221 -4.51 41.43 -7.98
N ALA A 222 -4.44 42.75 -7.86
CA ALA A 222 -3.35 43.54 -8.43
C ALA A 222 -2.06 43.44 -7.62
N GLN A 223 -2.16 43.46 -6.28
CA GLN A 223 -1.03 43.49 -5.36
C GLN A 223 -0.51 42.10 -4.97
N GLY A 224 -1.28 41.05 -5.27
CA GLY A 224 -0.98 39.72 -4.75
C GLY A 224 -1.30 39.62 -3.26
N MET A 225 -0.91 38.50 -2.66
CA MET A 225 -1.18 38.22 -1.24
C MET A 225 -0.02 37.45 -0.63
N THR A 226 0.26 37.72 0.64
CA THR A 226 1.26 37.00 1.43
C THR A 226 0.69 36.67 2.80
N ILE A 227 0.87 35.42 3.23
CA ILE A 227 0.49 34.92 4.55
C ILE A 227 1.75 34.32 5.17
N ALA A 228 2.19 34.87 6.29
CA ALA A 228 3.33 34.37 7.04
C ALA A 228 2.87 33.89 8.42
N ILE A 229 3.32 32.70 8.82
CA ILE A 229 3.03 32.11 10.11
C ILE A 229 4.36 31.68 10.73
N ASP A 230 4.64 32.23 11.91
CA ASP A 230 5.81 31.87 12.70
C ASP A 230 5.62 30.55 13.42
N ASN A 231 6.70 29.78 13.54
CA ASN A 231 6.72 28.45 14.15
C ASN A 231 5.58 27.56 13.59
N ALA A 232 5.40 27.62 12.27
CA ALA A 232 4.30 27.02 11.53
C ALA A 232 4.49 25.52 11.29
N LEU A 233 5.72 25.07 11.05
CA LEU A 233 6.03 23.67 10.79
C LEU A 233 7.03 23.15 11.81
N TYR A 234 6.63 22.12 12.54
CA TYR A 234 7.47 21.39 13.47
C TYR A 234 7.85 20.04 12.90
N ILE A 235 9.15 19.75 12.90
CA ILE A 235 9.73 18.51 12.41
C ILE A 235 10.46 17.82 13.55
N LYS A 236 10.06 16.58 13.83
CA LYS A 236 10.76 15.65 14.72
C LYS A 236 11.35 14.53 13.90
N SER A 237 12.67 14.42 13.91
CA SER A 237 13.42 13.33 13.25
C SER A 237 14.40 12.69 14.23
N TYR A 238 15.16 11.71 13.78
CA TYR A 238 16.21 11.03 14.55
C TYR A 238 17.44 10.75 13.69
N GLN A 239 17.60 11.50 12.60
CA GLN A 239 18.75 11.44 11.70
C GLN A 239 18.76 12.70 10.84
N GLY A 240 19.81 12.82 10.02
CA GLY A 240 19.82 13.83 8.97
C GLY A 240 18.60 13.65 8.08
N HIS A 241 17.95 14.74 7.70
CA HIS A 241 16.71 14.68 6.93
C HIS A 241 16.58 15.89 6.01
N GLN A 242 15.72 15.72 5.01
CA GLN A 242 15.13 16.75 4.21
C GLN A 242 13.66 16.89 4.59
N VAL A 243 13.16 18.10 4.45
CA VAL A 243 11.74 18.42 4.50
C VAL A 243 11.33 18.75 3.09
N MET A 244 10.38 17.99 2.55
CA MET A 244 9.83 18.19 1.23
C MET A 244 8.39 18.67 1.32
N VAL A 245 7.95 19.41 0.31
CA VAL A 245 6.56 19.82 0.13
C VAL A 245 6.04 19.39 -1.24
N LYS A 246 4.74 19.12 -1.33
CA LYS A 246 4.00 19.01 -2.61
C LYS A 246 2.54 19.42 -2.42
N THR A 247 1.87 19.72 -3.52
CA THR A 247 0.41 19.92 -3.56
C THR A 247 -0.32 18.62 -3.89
N ALA A 248 -1.60 18.53 -3.53
CA ALA A 248 -2.48 17.43 -3.94
C ALA A 248 -2.78 17.42 -5.43
N ASP A 249 -2.94 18.61 -6.02
CA ASP A 249 -3.29 18.81 -7.43
C ASP A 249 -2.43 19.95 -8.03
N ASN A 250 -2.42 20.05 -9.36
CA ASN A 250 -1.80 21.14 -10.11
C ASN A 250 -2.64 22.42 -10.10
N LEU A 251 -3.87 22.36 -9.60
CA LEU A 251 -4.85 23.44 -9.58
C LEU A 251 -5.37 23.68 -8.15
N MET A 252 -5.57 24.96 -7.82
CA MET A 252 -6.37 25.42 -6.68
C MET A 252 -7.74 25.79 -7.22
N TYR A 253 -8.80 25.33 -6.58
CA TYR A 253 -10.17 25.64 -7.01
C TYR A 253 -10.77 26.68 -6.06
N ASN A 254 -11.63 27.54 -6.60
CA ASN A 254 -12.49 28.35 -5.74
C ASN A 254 -13.53 27.46 -5.04
N THR A 255 -14.16 27.97 -3.98
CA THR A 255 -15.14 27.23 -3.17
C THR A 255 -16.28 26.60 -4.02
N ASP A 256 -16.71 27.27 -5.09
CA ASP A 256 -17.78 26.78 -5.97
C ASP A 256 -17.28 25.91 -7.13
N MET A 257 -15.97 25.65 -7.23
CA MET A 257 -15.29 24.89 -8.29
C MET A 257 -15.55 25.40 -9.73
N THR A 258 -15.90 26.68 -9.88
CA THR A 258 -16.18 27.33 -11.18
C THR A 258 -14.93 27.94 -11.82
N HIS A 259 -13.88 28.18 -11.04
CA HIS A 259 -12.62 28.75 -11.50
C HIS A 259 -11.45 28.07 -10.81
N SER A 260 -10.36 27.89 -11.55
CA SER A 260 -9.13 27.30 -11.03
C SER A 260 -7.94 28.21 -11.27
N LEU A 261 -7.00 28.23 -10.32
CA LEU A 261 -5.70 28.85 -10.46
C LEU A 261 -4.61 27.78 -10.43
N PRO A 262 -3.56 27.85 -11.27
CA PRO A 262 -2.46 26.92 -11.16
C PRO A 262 -1.72 27.09 -9.82
N VAL A 263 -1.41 25.97 -9.15
CA VAL A 263 -0.66 25.99 -7.87
C VAL A 263 0.74 26.56 -8.03
N SER A 264 1.30 26.57 -9.25
CA SER A 264 2.62 27.14 -9.53
C SER A 264 2.72 28.65 -9.30
N LEU A 265 1.59 29.35 -9.21
CA LEU A 265 1.51 30.75 -8.79
C LEU A 265 1.81 30.93 -7.30
N LEU A 266 1.52 29.91 -6.51
CA LEU A 266 1.73 29.91 -5.07
C LEU A 266 3.21 29.63 -4.77
N LYS A 267 3.83 30.57 -4.09
CA LYS A 267 5.22 30.52 -3.64
C LYS A 267 5.24 30.13 -2.18
N LEU A 268 6.04 29.12 -1.83
CA LEU A 268 6.34 28.79 -0.44
C LEU A 268 7.77 29.22 -0.12
N LYS A 269 7.91 29.98 0.95
CA LYS A 269 9.18 30.30 1.57
C LYS A 269 9.20 29.69 2.97
N THR A 270 10.23 28.91 3.24
CA THR A 270 10.47 28.30 4.54
C THR A 270 11.70 28.95 5.14
N THR A 271 11.61 29.41 6.39
CA THR A 271 12.77 29.94 7.12
C THR A 271 12.95 29.18 8.43
N PHE A 272 14.20 28.99 8.83
CA PHE A 272 14.52 28.37 10.11
C PHE A 272 14.03 29.27 11.25
N ASN A 273 13.36 28.68 12.25
CA ASN A 273 12.95 29.36 13.46
C ASN A 273 13.89 29.01 14.62
N THR A 274 13.83 27.76 15.09
CA THR A 274 14.68 27.29 16.19
C THR A 274 14.85 25.77 16.16
N ILE A 275 15.89 25.27 16.83
CA ILE A 275 15.96 23.86 17.23
C ILE A 275 15.18 23.76 18.54
N GLU A 276 14.05 23.06 18.60
CA GLU A 276 13.28 22.99 19.85
C GLU A 276 13.90 22.02 20.85
N THR A 277 14.56 20.98 20.37
CA THR A 277 15.25 20.00 21.21
C THR A 277 16.50 19.49 20.51
N GLY A 278 17.61 19.46 21.24
CA GLY A 278 18.94 19.09 20.74
C GLY A 278 19.97 20.19 20.96
N ASN A 279 21.07 20.15 20.21
CA ASN A 279 22.14 21.14 20.33
C ASN A 279 21.84 22.39 19.48
N GLN A 280 21.50 23.50 20.14
CA GLN A 280 21.26 24.80 19.49
C GLN A 280 22.41 25.25 18.60
N SER A 281 23.65 24.88 18.93
CA SER A 281 24.83 25.25 18.13
C SER A 281 24.81 24.66 16.72
N ASP A 282 24.00 23.62 16.48
CA ASP A 282 23.83 23.02 15.17
C ASP A 282 22.85 23.79 14.27
N ALA A 283 22.20 24.86 14.75
CA ALA A 283 21.30 25.71 13.95
C ALA A 283 21.96 26.20 12.64
N ARG A 284 23.28 26.46 12.67
CA ARG A 284 24.08 26.85 11.50
C ARG A 284 24.13 25.82 10.36
N LEU A 285 23.72 24.57 10.64
CA LEU A 285 23.69 23.47 9.68
C LEU A 285 22.33 23.33 9.00
N VAL A 286 21.31 24.04 9.47
CA VAL A 286 19.99 24.05 8.84
C VAL A 286 20.08 24.81 7.53
N GLN A 287 19.77 24.12 6.44
CA GLN A 287 19.62 24.71 5.12
C GLN A 287 18.13 24.88 4.83
N THR A 288 17.75 26.03 4.28
CA THR A 288 16.40 26.28 3.76
C THR A 288 16.49 26.61 2.29
N TYR A 289 15.52 26.14 1.51
CA TYR A 289 15.46 26.33 0.07
C TYR A 289 14.19 27.11 -0.26
N GLY A 290 14.34 28.19 -1.03
CA GLY A 290 13.20 28.96 -1.52
C GLY A 290 13.42 30.46 -1.53
N PRO A 291 12.39 31.24 -1.92
CA PRO A 291 11.02 30.79 -2.19
C PRO A 291 10.90 29.86 -3.40
N ILE A 292 10.08 28.81 -3.31
CA ILE A 292 9.82 27.86 -4.41
C ILE A 292 8.39 28.03 -4.95
N SER A 293 8.18 27.83 -6.25
CA SER A 293 6.83 27.59 -6.79
C SER A 293 6.37 26.20 -6.43
N LEU A 294 5.15 26.08 -5.90
CA LEU A 294 4.58 24.80 -5.56
C LEU A 294 4.17 23.99 -6.78
N SER A 295 4.19 22.67 -6.63
CA SER A 295 3.80 21.72 -7.65
C SER A 295 3.37 20.40 -7.01
N THR A 296 2.84 19.50 -7.82
CA THR A 296 2.55 18.12 -7.42
C THR A 296 3.81 17.26 -7.26
N GLN A 297 4.97 17.77 -7.70
CA GLN A 297 6.26 17.12 -7.49
C GLN A 297 6.82 17.49 -6.11
N GLU A 298 7.54 16.55 -5.50
CA GLU A 298 8.18 16.78 -4.21
C GLU A 298 9.37 17.73 -4.38
N GLN A 299 9.36 18.80 -3.59
CA GLN A 299 10.38 19.84 -3.64
C GLN A 299 10.95 20.02 -2.24
N THR A 300 12.28 19.92 -2.12
CA THR A 300 12.97 20.14 -0.84
C THR A 300 12.88 21.61 -0.44
N ILE A 301 12.43 21.88 0.78
CA ILE A 301 12.29 23.21 1.37
C ILE A 301 13.22 23.45 2.56
N ALA A 302 13.68 22.38 3.20
CA ALA A 302 14.73 22.44 4.21
C ALA A 302 15.54 21.15 4.24
N ALA A 303 16.77 21.23 4.72
CA ALA A 303 17.62 20.08 5.00
C ALA A 303 18.42 20.30 6.28
N PHE A 304 18.65 19.21 6.99
CA PHE A 304 19.49 19.19 8.17
C PHE A 304 20.33 17.90 8.16
N PRO A 305 21.67 17.98 8.22
CA PRO A 305 22.52 16.81 7.96
C PRO A 305 22.73 15.89 9.17
N LYS A 306 22.35 16.31 10.37
CA LYS A 306 22.63 15.57 11.62
C LYS A 306 21.38 14.95 12.22
N TRP A 307 21.59 14.09 13.20
CA TRP A 307 20.57 13.79 14.20
C TRP A 307 20.03 15.09 14.80
N SER A 308 18.76 15.38 14.57
CA SER A 308 18.00 16.41 15.28
C SER A 308 16.95 15.71 16.09
N GLN A 309 16.57 16.23 17.25
CA GLN A 309 15.38 15.75 17.93
C GLN A 309 14.17 16.52 17.43
N SER A 310 14.26 17.85 17.35
CA SER A 310 13.21 18.65 16.73
C SER A 310 13.65 20.03 16.25
N ILE A 311 13.09 20.46 15.12
CA ILE A 311 13.35 21.74 14.46
C ILE A 311 12.01 22.35 14.09
N SER A 312 11.84 23.65 14.32
CA SER A 312 10.71 24.41 13.80
C SER A 312 11.10 25.40 12.72
N TYR A 313 10.14 25.66 11.84
CA TYR A 313 10.27 26.54 10.70
C TYR A 313 9.09 27.51 10.64
N ASN A 314 9.36 28.73 10.21
CA ASN A 314 8.32 29.67 9.79
C ASN A 314 7.94 29.35 8.34
N LEU A 315 6.66 29.51 8.00
CA LEU A 315 6.16 29.32 6.64
C LEU A 315 5.54 30.63 6.14
N GLU A 316 5.93 31.03 4.95
CA GLU A 316 5.35 32.17 4.24
C GLU A 316 4.85 31.68 2.88
N LEU A 317 3.55 31.74 2.66
CA LEU A 317 2.93 31.49 1.35
C LEU A 317 2.56 32.81 0.70
N SER A 318 2.89 32.96 -0.57
CA SER A 318 2.58 34.17 -1.32
C SER A 318 2.15 33.90 -2.76
N ILE A 319 1.31 34.77 -3.27
CA ILE A 319 0.96 34.86 -4.69
C ILE A 319 1.45 36.24 -5.18
N PRO A 320 2.39 36.30 -6.15
CA PRO A 320 2.94 37.56 -6.64
C PRO A 320 1.89 38.53 -7.22
N PRO A 321 2.17 39.85 -7.22
CA PRO A 321 1.33 40.85 -7.89
C PRO A 321 1.29 40.70 -9.41
N GLY A 322 0.25 41.25 -10.03
CA GLY A 322 0.21 41.51 -11.48
C GLY A 322 0.07 40.26 -12.37
N LEU A 323 -0.30 39.11 -11.80
CA LEU A 323 -0.52 37.87 -12.55
C LEU A 323 -1.82 37.95 -13.36
N LYS A 324 -1.78 37.54 -14.64
CA LYS A 324 -2.96 37.58 -15.53
C LYS A 324 -4.05 36.63 -15.05
N GLU A 325 -3.63 35.49 -14.51
CA GLU A 325 -4.46 34.44 -13.93
C GLU A 325 -5.33 34.96 -12.78
N LEU A 326 -4.86 36.00 -12.06
CA LEU A 326 -5.61 36.60 -10.98
C LEU A 326 -6.70 37.56 -11.44
N GLN A 327 -6.71 38.04 -12.69
CA GLN A 327 -7.66 39.06 -13.13
C GLN A 327 -9.13 38.63 -13.00
N GLN A 328 -9.39 37.33 -13.13
CA GLN A 328 -10.73 36.72 -13.00
C GLN A 328 -10.91 36.00 -11.65
N ALA A 329 -9.89 36.00 -10.79
CA ALA A 329 -9.97 35.34 -9.49
C ALA A 329 -10.99 36.04 -8.58
N SER A 330 -11.89 35.26 -7.98
CA SER A 330 -12.87 35.76 -7.03
C SER A 330 -13.15 34.74 -5.93
N GLY A 331 -13.36 35.25 -4.71
CA GLY A 331 -13.61 34.43 -3.54
C GLY A 331 -12.37 33.69 -3.03
N ARG A 332 -12.63 32.59 -2.34
CA ARG A 332 -11.65 31.78 -1.60
C ARG A 332 -11.15 30.62 -2.46
N TYR A 333 -9.84 30.47 -2.57
CA TYR A 333 -9.18 29.36 -3.27
C TYR A 333 -8.50 28.40 -2.29
N GLU A 334 -8.62 27.10 -2.56
CA GLU A 334 -8.14 26.05 -1.68
C GLU A 334 -7.27 25.03 -2.41
N THR A 335 -6.25 24.54 -1.69
CA THR A 335 -5.44 23.37 -2.07
C THR A 335 -4.87 22.73 -0.81
N TYR A 336 -4.55 21.44 -0.88
CA TYR A 336 -3.85 20.74 0.18
C TYR A 336 -2.35 20.74 -0.09
N LEU A 337 -1.57 20.95 0.98
CA LEU A 337 -0.11 20.83 1.00
C LEU A 337 0.27 19.67 1.88
N TYR A 338 1.18 18.83 1.38
CA TYR A 338 1.74 17.72 2.12
C TYR A 338 3.21 18.00 2.42
N PHE A 339 3.56 17.93 3.70
CA PHE A 339 4.94 18.00 4.17
C PHE A 339 5.44 16.59 4.46
N VAL A 340 6.61 16.25 3.94
CA VAL A 340 7.20 14.92 4.07
C VAL A 340 8.60 15.04 4.65
N ILE A 341 8.91 14.22 5.65
CA ILE A 341 10.26 14.06 6.17
C ILE A 341 10.93 12.95 5.37
N VAL A 342 12.04 13.27 4.71
CA VAL A 342 12.85 12.31 3.96
C VAL A 342 14.23 12.23 4.59
N PRO A 343 14.52 11.20 5.37
CA PRO A 343 15.85 10.92 5.90
C PRO A 343 16.96 10.88 4.84
N ASN A 344 18.10 11.46 5.18
CA ASN A 344 19.31 11.54 4.35
C ASN A 344 20.05 10.21 4.24
#